data_AF-A0A7S2HF34-F1
#
_entry.id   AF-A0A7S2HF34-F1
#
_cell.length_a   1.000
_cell.length_b   1.000
_cell.length_c   1.000
_cell.angle_alpha   90.00
_cell.angle_beta   90.00
_cell.angle_gamma   90.00
#
_symmetry.space_group_name_H-M   'P 1'
#
loop_
_entity.id
_entity.type
_entity.pdbx_description
1 polymer ?
#
loop_
_entity_poly.entity_id
_entity_poly.type
_entity_poly.pdbx_seq_one_letter_code
_entity_poly.pdbx_strand_id
1 'polypeptide(L)'
;MTASAFPKGGPGSLTLHTLHPARSGTPQCEKMFDKLGYGTLNTYFTDASVEGCEHQGRPLFRGYMAKVTGELHTLLKDGMGDFGRRGDTVAVFGHAVFLNAVAVAVGEALAIPQTEETVAAIELGEAEGIMCDGSAKAIKLCVT
;
A
#
# COMPACT_ATOMS: atom_id res chain seq x y z
N MET A 1 2.09 11.96 -21.46
CA MET A 1 2.48 12.35 -20.10
C MET A 1 3.34 13.60 -20.19
N THR A 2 2.83 14.75 -19.76
CA THR A 2 3.65 15.96 -19.64
C THR A 2 4.32 15.93 -18.28
N ALA A 3 5.58 15.51 -18.24
CA ALA A 3 6.40 15.58 -17.05
C ALA A 3 6.71 17.06 -16.75
N SER A 4 5.87 17.70 -15.95
CA SER A 4 6.20 18.98 -15.35
C SER A 4 7.19 18.71 -14.22
N ALA A 5 8.44 19.15 -14.35
CA ALA A 5 9.38 19.12 -13.25
C ALA A 5 8.80 19.92 -12.06
N PHE A 6 8.74 19.29 -10.88
CA PHE A 6 8.23 19.95 -9.69
C PHE A 6 9.11 21.15 -9.33
N PRO A 7 8.55 22.36 -9.16
CA PRO A 7 9.34 23.52 -8.79
C PRO A 7 9.95 23.34 -7.40
N LYS A 8 11.25 23.65 -7.29
CA LYS A 8 12.01 23.59 -6.05
C LYS A 8 11.33 24.46 -4.97
N GLY A 9 10.84 23.85 -3.90
CA GLY A 9 10.25 24.55 -2.74
C GLY A 9 8.74 24.81 -2.79
N GLY A 10 8.01 24.29 -3.79
CA GLY A 10 6.55 24.29 -3.80
C GLY A 10 5.96 22.91 -3.50
N PRO A 11 4.69 22.81 -3.04
CA PRO A 11 4.02 21.52 -2.89
C PRO A 11 3.87 20.88 -4.28
N GLY A 12 4.64 19.82 -4.53
CA GLY A 12 4.50 18.99 -5.71
C GLY A 12 3.51 17.86 -5.44
N SER A 13 2.50 17.70 -6.29
CA SER A 13 1.58 16.57 -6.25
C SER A 13 1.73 15.72 -7.53
N LEU A 14 2.18 14.48 -7.38
CA LEU A 14 2.07 13.48 -8.45
C LEU A 14 0.71 12.77 -8.30
N THR A 15 -0.24 13.07 -9.18
CA THR A 15 -1.54 12.39 -9.16
C THR A 15 -1.43 11.04 -9.86
N LEU A 16 -1.64 9.97 -9.10
CA LEU A 16 -1.71 8.60 -9.61
C LEU A 16 -3.12 8.32 -10.14
N HIS A 17 -3.24 8.03 -11.44
CA HIS A 17 -4.48 7.49 -11.99
C HIS A 17 -4.62 6.01 -11.60
N THR A 18 -5.03 5.78 -10.35
CA THR A 18 -5.65 4.57 -9.79
C THR A 18 -4.91 3.23 -9.98
N LEU A 19 -4.29 2.74 -8.90
CA LEU A 19 -3.91 1.33 -8.72
C LEU A 19 -5.10 0.52 -8.16
N HIS A 20 -6.18 0.43 -8.94
CA HIS A 20 -7.29 -0.45 -8.58
C HIS A 20 -6.83 -1.92 -8.70
N PRO A 21 -7.18 -2.83 -7.78
CA PRO A 21 -6.84 -4.26 -7.87
C PRO A 21 -7.19 -4.93 -9.22
N ALA A 22 -8.25 -4.43 -9.88
CA ALA A 22 -8.63 -4.81 -11.25
C ALA A 22 -7.57 -4.45 -12.30
N ARG A 23 -6.99 -3.26 -12.16
CA ARG A 23 -6.05 -2.67 -13.12
C ARG A 23 -4.60 -3.11 -12.86
N SER A 24 -4.28 -3.59 -11.66
CA SER A 24 -3.01 -4.24 -11.36
C SER A 24 -2.89 -5.65 -11.97
N GLY A 25 -3.93 -6.16 -12.63
CA GLY A 25 -3.94 -7.52 -13.18
C GLY A 25 -3.85 -8.58 -12.08
N THR A 26 -4.53 -8.35 -10.96
CA THR A 26 -4.65 -9.30 -9.84
C THR A 26 -6.11 -9.69 -9.63
N PRO A 27 -6.71 -10.42 -10.60
CA PRO A 27 -8.15 -10.65 -10.63
C PRO A 27 -8.68 -11.48 -9.46
N GLN A 28 -7.88 -12.41 -8.93
CA GLN A 28 -8.25 -13.17 -7.73
C GLN A 28 -8.24 -12.30 -6.47
N CYS A 29 -7.30 -11.36 -6.38
CA CYS A 29 -7.24 -10.41 -5.27
C CYS A 29 -8.47 -9.47 -5.31
N GLU A 30 -8.81 -8.95 -6.49
CA GLU A 30 -10.04 -8.20 -6.73
C GLU A 30 -11.29 -9.02 -6.36
N LYS A 31 -11.40 -10.26 -6.82
CA LYS A 31 -12.52 -11.15 -6.48
C LYS A 31 -12.72 -11.29 -4.97
N MET A 32 -11.63 -11.38 -4.20
CA MET A 32 -11.71 -11.39 -2.75
C MET A 32 -12.20 -10.06 -2.18
N PHE A 33 -11.63 -8.93 -2.63
CA PHE A 33 -12.02 -7.59 -2.17
C PHE A 33 -13.49 -7.28 -2.43
N ASP A 34 -13.98 -7.61 -3.62
CA ASP A 34 -15.37 -7.36 -4.00
C ASP A 34 -16.36 -8.21 -3.19
N LYS A 35 -15.95 -9.42 -2.80
CA LYS A 35 -16.82 -10.35 -2.05
C LYS A 35 -16.84 -10.08 -0.55
N LEU A 36 -15.68 -9.76 0.02
CA LEU A 36 -15.53 -9.60 1.47
C LEU A 36 -15.78 -8.15 1.92
N GLY A 37 -15.68 -7.17 1.02
CA GLY A 37 -15.96 -5.77 1.32
C GLY A 37 -14.94 -5.12 2.25
N TYR A 38 -15.30 -4.02 2.89
CA TYR A 38 -14.37 -3.31 3.77
C TYR A 38 -14.14 -4.07 5.08
N GLY A 39 -12.88 -4.13 5.51
CA GLY A 39 -12.46 -4.76 6.76
C GLY A 39 -10.95 -4.91 6.85
N THR A 40 -10.48 -5.53 7.93
CA THR A 40 -9.05 -5.80 8.17
C THR A 40 -8.49 -6.85 7.20
N LEU A 41 -7.19 -6.85 6.92
CA LEU A 41 -6.57 -7.91 6.09
C LEU A 41 -6.67 -9.28 6.74
N ASN A 42 -6.80 -9.37 8.07
CA ASN A 42 -7.00 -10.65 8.73
C ASN A 42 -8.23 -11.38 8.20
N THR A 43 -9.34 -10.67 7.96
CA THR A 43 -10.53 -11.24 7.32
C THR A 43 -10.17 -11.91 5.99
N TYR A 44 -9.39 -11.20 5.17
CA TYR A 44 -8.92 -11.70 3.88
C TYR A 44 -8.00 -12.91 4.00
N PHE A 45 -7.12 -12.92 5.00
CA PHE A 45 -6.14 -14.00 5.17
C PHE A 45 -6.77 -15.28 5.71
N THR A 46 -7.87 -15.17 6.44
CA THR A 46 -8.57 -16.30 7.05
C THR A 46 -9.77 -16.80 6.26
N ASP A 47 -10.29 -16.00 5.32
CA ASP A 47 -11.48 -16.37 4.55
C ASP A 47 -11.24 -17.57 3.62
N ALA A 48 -12.22 -18.45 3.58
CA ALA A 48 -12.28 -19.60 2.68
C ALA A 48 -13.64 -19.67 1.94
N SER A 49 -14.44 -18.61 1.99
CA SER A 49 -15.78 -18.57 1.39
C SER A 49 -15.77 -18.08 -0.06
N VAL A 50 -14.68 -17.41 -0.50
CA VAL A 50 -14.51 -16.97 -1.89
C VAL A 50 -14.01 -18.11 -2.77
N GLU A 51 -14.91 -18.63 -3.62
CA GLU A 51 -14.62 -19.71 -4.58
C GLU A 51 -13.35 -19.45 -5.40
N GLY A 52 -12.44 -20.43 -5.45
CA GLY A 52 -11.18 -20.35 -6.20
C GLY A 52 -10.10 -19.45 -5.56
N CYS A 53 -10.32 -19.01 -4.32
CA CYS A 53 -9.38 -18.24 -3.49
C CYS A 53 -9.18 -18.86 -2.09
N GLU A 54 -9.64 -20.09 -1.88
CA GLU A 54 -9.67 -20.76 -0.59
C GLU A 54 -8.25 -20.90 -0.01
N HIS A 55 -8.04 -20.33 1.19
CA HIS A 55 -6.73 -20.28 1.85
C HIS A 55 -5.63 -19.57 1.03
N GLN A 56 -6.00 -18.79 0.01
CA GLN A 56 -5.05 -18.07 -0.86
C GLN A 56 -4.91 -16.59 -0.48
N GLY A 57 -5.63 -16.08 0.52
CA GLY A 57 -5.69 -14.65 0.83
C GLY A 57 -4.32 -13.99 1.00
N ARG A 58 -3.44 -14.56 1.83
CA ARG A 58 -2.09 -14.01 2.06
C ARG A 58 -1.21 -14.08 0.80
N PRO A 59 -1.07 -15.22 0.09
CA PRO A 59 -0.37 -15.27 -1.20
C PRO A 59 -0.87 -14.27 -2.24
N LEU A 60 -2.20 -14.13 -2.38
CA LEU A 60 -2.82 -13.19 -3.33
C LEU A 60 -2.52 -11.73 -2.98
N PHE A 61 -2.61 -11.38 -1.70
CA PHE A 61 -2.22 -10.06 -1.21
C PHE A 61 -0.73 -9.78 -1.46
N ARG A 62 0.16 -10.75 -1.22
CA ARG A 62 1.60 -10.58 -1.50
C ARG A 62 1.88 -10.35 -2.98
N GLY A 63 1.17 -11.07 -3.86
CA GLY A 63 1.25 -10.84 -5.31
C GLY A 63 0.77 -9.43 -5.70
N TYR A 64 -0.31 -8.96 -5.09
CA TYR A 64 -0.81 -7.59 -5.29
C TYR A 64 0.18 -6.54 -4.77
N MET A 65 0.72 -6.73 -3.57
CA MET A 65 1.72 -5.85 -2.96
C MET A 65 2.95 -5.70 -3.86
N ALA A 66 3.50 -6.81 -4.36
CA ALA A 66 4.67 -6.77 -5.24
C ALA A 66 4.42 -5.92 -6.50
N LYS A 67 3.24 -6.04 -7.12
CA LYS A 67 2.86 -5.23 -8.28
C LYS A 67 2.71 -3.76 -7.93
N VAL A 68 1.97 -3.44 -6.87
CA VAL A 68 1.80 -2.08 -6.35
C VAL A 68 3.15 -1.42 -6.14
N THR A 69 4.07 -2.11 -5.45
CA THR A 69 5.40 -1.55 -5.15
C THR A 69 6.26 -1.39 -6.39
N GLY A 70 6.18 -2.32 -7.35
CA GLY A 70 6.94 -2.23 -8.61
C GLY A 70 6.49 -1.04 -9.47
N GLU A 71 5.19 -0.82 -9.56
CA GLU A 71 4.62 0.31 -10.29
C GLU A 71 4.96 1.64 -9.60
N LEU A 72 4.78 1.74 -8.27
CA LEU A 72 5.18 2.93 -7.51
C LEU A 72 6.68 3.23 -7.65
N HIS A 73 7.54 2.21 -7.58
CA HIS A 73 8.98 2.38 -7.74
C HIS A 73 9.33 2.94 -9.13
N THR A 74 8.73 2.36 -10.18
CA THR A 74 8.94 2.80 -11.57
C THR A 74 8.52 4.27 -11.73
N LEU A 75 7.35 4.63 -11.20
CA LEU A 75 6.82 5.99 -11.30
C LEU A 75 7.65 7.02 -10.52
N LEU A 76 8.10 6.69 -9.31
CA LEU A 76 8.99 7.56 -8.54
C LEU A 76 10.33 7.74 -9.26
N LYS A 77 10.89 6.66 -9.80
CA LYS A 77 12.16 6.71 -10.55
C LYS A 77 12.04 7.56 -11.82
N ASP A 78 10.98 7.37 -12.60
CA ASP A 78 10.81 8.02 -13.90
C ASP A 78 10.27 9.46 -13.75
N GLY A 79 9.42 9.70 -12.76
CA GLY A 79 8.80 11.00 -12.50
C GLY A 79 9.63 11.92 -11.60
N MET A 80 10.59 11.37 -10.84
CA MET A 80 11.35 12.11 -9.85
C MET A 80 12.83 11.67 -9.82
N GLY A 81 13.60 12.05 -10.85
CA GLY A 81 15.01 11.66 -10.99
C GLY A 81 15.96 12.06 -9.84
N ASP A 82 15.54 12.99 -8.96
CA ASP A 82 16.28 13.40 -7.75
C ASP A 82 15.62 12.94 -6.42
N PHE A 83 14.60 12.08 -6.49
CA PHE A 83 13.85 11.63 -5.31
C PHE A 83 14.74 10.91 -4.28
N GLY A 84 14.50 11.21 -3.00
CA GLY A 84 15.19 10.60 -1.88
C GLY A 84 16.51 11.28 -1.51
N ARG A 85 16.92 12.34 -2.22
CA ARG A 85 18.18 13.06 -1.93
C ARG A 85 18.06 14.09 -0.81
N ARG A 86 16.84 14.52 -0.43
CA ARG A 86 16.63 15.64 0.51
C ARG A 86 15.47 15.45 1.51
N GLY A 87 15.06 14.21 1.79
CA GLY A 87 13.90 13.96 2.67
C GLY A 87 12.58 14.30 1.99
N ASP A 88 12.47 13.95 0.70
CA ASP A 88 11.29 14.21 -0.10
C ASP A 88 10.07 13.46 0.47
N THR A 89 8.90 14.11 0.40
CA THR A 89 7.63 13.53 0.86
C THR A 89 6.80 13.10 -0.33
N VAL A 90 6.16 11.93 -0.23
CA VAL A 90 5.20 11.43 -1.21
C VAL A 90 3.86 11.23 -0.53
N ALA A 91 2.83 11.85 -1.08
CA ALA A 91 1.45 11.56 -0.72
C ALA A 91 0.89 10.51 -1.69
N VAL A 92 0.29 9.46 -1.14
CA VAL A 92 -0.28 8.34 -1.90
C VAL A 92 -1.73 8.17 -1.49
N PHE A 93 -2.64 8.11 -2.47
CA PHE A 93 -4.09 8.00 -2.26
C PHE A 93 -4.63 6.77 -2.98
N GLY A 94 -5.54 6.04 -2.33
CA GLY A 94 -6.21 4.88 -2.91
C GLY A 94 -7.09 4.16 -1.89
N HIS A 95 -7.56 2.97 -2.26
CA HIS A 95 -8.39 2.15 -1.37
C HIS A 95 -7.58 1.60 -0.19
N ALA A 96 -8.27 1.24 0.90
CA ALA A 96 -7.64 0.72 2.11
C ALA A 96 -6.66 -0.42 1.84
N VAL A 97 -6.98 -1.37 0.95
CA VAL A 97 -6.07 -2.47 0.62
C VAL A 97 -4.79 -2.03 -0.11
N PHE A 98 -4.89 -1.02 -0.96
CA PHE A 98 -3.73 -0.43 -1.61
C PHE A 98 -2.81 0.22 -0.57
N LEU A 99 -3.40 0.97 0.37
CA LEU A 99 -2.66 1.61 1.45
C LEU A 99 -2.05 0.58 2.41
N ASN A 100 -2.73 -0.54 2.68
CA ASN A 100 -2.18 -1.66 3.42
C ASN A 100 -0.94 -2.24 2.71
N ALA A 101 -1.00 -2.48 1.40
CA ALA A 101 0.13 -2.98 0.63
C ALA A 101 1.34 -2.03 0.71
N VAL A 102 1.10 -0.71 0.61
CA VAL A 102 2.14 0.30 0.78
C VAL A 102 2.72 0.27 2.20
N ALA A 103 1.88 0.23 3.23
CA ALA A 103 2.32 0.21 4.62
C ALA A 103 3.18 -1.03 4.94
N VAL A 104 2.76 -2.21 4.47
CA VAL A 104 3.54 -3.45 4.64
C VAL A 104 4.89 -3.34 3.93
N ALA A 105 4.92 -2.91 2.68
CA ALA A 105 6.15 -2.76 1.92
C ALA A 105 7.13 -1.77 2.56
N VAL A 106 6.63 -0.64 3.08
CA VAL A 106 7.45 0.35 3.80
C VAL A 106 7.99 -0.23 5.09
N GLY A 107 7.17 -0.88 5.91
CA GLY A 107 7.64 -1.48 7.17
C GLY A 107 8.68 -2.58 6.92
N GLU A 108 8.52 -3.39 5.88
CA GLU A 108 9.52 -4.38 5.46
C GLU A 108 10.82 -3.74 4.98
N ALA A 109 10.74 -2.70 4.15
CA ALA A 109 11.92 -1.96 3.69
C ALA A 109 12.68 -1.30 4.86
N LEU A 110 11.95 -0.88 5.89
CA LEU A 110 12.49 -0.35 7.14
C LEU A 110 12.89 -1.45 8.13
N ALA A 111 12.75 -2.73 7.79
CA ALA A 111 13.01 -3.89 8.64
C ALA A 111 12.32 -3.78 10.02
N ILE A 112 11.05 -3.35 10.04
CA ILE A 112 10.22 -3.29 11.24
C ILE A 112 9.65 -4.69 11.51
N PRO A 113 9.89 -5.28 12.69
CA PRO A 113 9.36 -6.60 13.03
C PRO A 113 7.82 -6.63 13.00
N GLN A 114 7.26 -7.78 12.61
CA GLN A 114 5.81 -8.04 12.66
C GLN A 114 4.95 -7.01 11.90
N THR A 115 5.52 -6.40 10.86
CA THR A 115 4.86 -5.37 10.06
C THR A 115 3.57 -5.90 9.45
N GLU A 116 3.60 -7.07 8.81
CA GLU A 116 2.41 -7.61 8.15
C GLU A 116 1.33 -7.95 9.16
N GLU A 117 1.65 -8.59 10.28
CA GLU A 117 0.68 -8.91 11.32
C GLU A 117 0.04 -7.64 11.91
N THR A 118 0.84 -6.60 12.15
CA THR A 118 0.37 -5.33 12.72
C THR A 118 -0.56 -4.63 11.75
N VAL A 119 -0.14 -4.45 10.48
CA VAL A 119 -0.97 -3.81 9.45
C VAL A 119 -2.23 -4.62 9.19
N ALA A 120 -2.14 -5.95 9.20
CA ALA A 120 -3.28 -6.82 8.91
C ALA A 120 -4.39 -6.75 9.95
N ALA A 121 -4.08 -6.36 11.17
CA ALA A 121 -5.05 -6.14 12.24
C ALA A 121 -5.70 -4.74 12.22
N ILE A 122 -5.20 -3.81 11.40
CA ILE A 122 -5.68 -2.44 11.35
C ILE A 122 -6.83 -2.32 10.36
N GLU A 123 -7.92 -1.69 10.81
CA GLU A 123 -8.98 -1.24 9.93
C GLU A 123 -8.63 0.14 9.37
N LEU A 124 -7.87 0.16 8.27
CA LEU A 124 -7.41 1.40 7.65
C LEU A 124 -8.55 2.31 7.17
N GLY A 125 -9.77 1.79 7.01
CA GLY A 125 -10.95 2.59 6.70
C GLY A 125 -11.41 3.47 7.88
N GLU A 126 -11.04 3.10 9.10
CA GLU A 126 -11.39 3.81 10.34
C GLU A 126 -10.19 4.51 11.00
N ALA A 127 -8.96 4.09 10.67
CA ALA A 127 -7.75 4.72 11.20
C ALA A 127 -7.44 6.06 10.48
N GLU A 128 -6.98 7.06 11.24
CA GLU A 128 -6.53 8.35 10.66
C GLU A 128 -5.20 8.22 9.90
N GLY A 129 -4.43 7.17 10.19
CA GLY A 129 -3.21 6.85 9.48
C GLY A 129 -2.31 5.87 10.23
N ILE A 130 -1.25 5.43 9.54
CA ILE A 130 -0.18 4.61 10.10
C ILE A 130 1.13 5.37 9.99
N MET A 131 1.87 5.47 11.09
CA MET A 131 3.24 5.98 11.11
C MET A 131 4.22 4.81 11.21
N CYS A 132 5.03 4.62 10.17
CA CYS A 132 6.16 3.70 10.19
C CYS A 132 7.44 4.47 10.53
N ASP A 133 8.01 4.22 11.71
CA ASP A 133 9.25 4.84 12.16
C ASP A 133 10.41 3.82 12.07
N GLY A 134 11.27 4.02 11.07
CA GLY A 134 12.44 3.16 10.85
C GLY A 134 13.52 3.31 11.92
N SER A 135 13.57 4.44 12.64
CA SER A 135 14.53 4.67 13.73
C SER A 135 14.11 3.94 15.00
N ALA A 136 12.81 4.02 15.33
CA ALA A 136 12.21 3.31 16.45
C ALA A 136 11.90 1.83 16.13
N LYS A 137 12.00 1.44 14.85
CA LYS A 137 11.58 0.14 14.33
C LYS A 137 10.15 -0.21 14.75
N ALA A 138 9.24 0.75 14.59
CA ALA A 138 7.89 0.67 15.13
C ALA A 138 6.83 1.16 14.14
N ILE A 139 5.66 0.53 14.20
CA ILE A 139 4.42 0.98 13.56
C ILE A 139 3.52 1.55 14.65
N LYS A 140 3.00 2.77 14.45
CA LYS A 140 2.04 3.40 15.35
C LYS A 140 0.77 3.76 14.58
N LEU A 141 -0.37 3.50 15.20
CA LEU A 141 -1.64 4.08 14.78
C LEU A 141 -1.64 5.55 15.16
N CYS A 142 -1.97 6.41 14.21
CA CYS A 142 -2.32 7.78 14.51
C CYS A 142 -3.77 7.76 15.02
N VAL A 143 -3.95 8.01 16.31
CA VAL A 143 -5.25 8.25 16.96
C VAL A 143 -5.19 9.61 17.63
N THR A 144 -6.32 10.31 17.64
CA THR A 144 -6.49 11.63 18.25
C THR A 144 -6.34 11.63 19.77
#